data_AF-A0A382QUH3-F1
#
_entry.id   AF-A0A382QUH3-F1
#
_cell.length_a   1.000
_cell.length_b   1.000
_cell.length_c   1.000
_cell.angle_alpha   90.00
_cell.angle_beta   90.00
_cell.angle_gamma   90.00
#
_symmetry.space_group_name_H-M   'P 1'
#
loop_
_entity.id
_entity.type
_entity.pdbx_description
1 polymer ?
#
loop_
_entity_poly.entity_id
_entity_poly.type
_entity_poly.pdbx_seq_one_letter_code
_entity_poly.pdbx_strand_id
1 'polypeptide(L)'
;MQATEVIKLVLEEGLPMIGRLLLYDAMKMSFREVKVRRNPECELCGENPSVNGLIDYQAFCNVPLESEDTDDFDGSSYEMTPKALKQVLESD
;
A
#
# COMPACT_ATOMS: atom_id res chain seq x y z
N MET A 1 -1.46 -4.41 8.42
CA MET A 1 -0.97 -3.19 9.12
C MET A 1 -1.82 -1.97 8.81
N GLN A 2 -2.16 -1.68 7.55
CA GLN A 2 -3.02 -0.53 7.21
C GLN A 2 -4.41 -0.59 7.88
N ALA A 3 -5.08 -1.74 7.85
CA ALA A 3 -6.35 -1.92 8.57
C ALA A 3 -6.23 -1.64 10.08
N THR A 4 -5.10 -1.98 10.69
CA THR A 4 -4.83 -1.69 12.10
C THR A 4 -4.77 -0.18 12.37
N GLU A 5 -4.22 0.63 11.46
CA GLU A 5 -4.26 2.09 11.59
C GLU A 5 -5.68 2.65 11.53
N VAL A 6 -6.52 2.09 10.64
CA VAL A 6 -7.94 2.48 10.56
C VAL A 6 -8.64 2.22 11.89
N ILE A 7 -8.43 1.04 12.49
CA ILE A 7 -9.01 0.72 13.80
C ILE A 7 -8.54 1.69 14.88
N LYS A 8 -7.23 2.01 14.93
CA LYS A 8 -6.71 3.00 15.90
C LYS A 8 -7.36 4.36 15.75
N LEU A 9 -7.53 4.83 14.51
CA LEU A 9 -8.15 6.12 14.22
C LEU A 9 -9.64 6.13 14.60
N VAL A 10 -10.39 5.08 14.27
CA VAL A 10 -11.83 4.96 14.58
C VAL A 10 -12.07 4.88 16.08
N LEU A 11 -11.21 4.18 16.82
CA LEU A 11 -11.33 4.06 18.27
C LEU A 11 -10.75 5.26 19.02
N GLU A 12 -10.07 6.19 18.34
CA GLU A 12 -9.28 7.27 18.95
C GLU A 12 -8.25 6.78 19.99
N GLU A 13 -7.76 5.55 19.81
CA GLU A 13 -6.94 4.84 20.79
C GLU A 13 -5.60 4.37 20.20
N GLY A 14 -4.57 4.34 21.06
CA GLY A 14 -3.20 4.00 20.69
C GLY A 14 -2.43 5.16 20.04
N LEU A 15 -1.30 4.83 19.38
CA LEU A 15 -0.43 5.82 18.72
C LEU A 15 -0.51 5.68 17.20
N PRO A 16 -1.27 6.53 16.49
CA PRO A 16 -1.37 6.50 15.03
C PRO A 16 -0.02 6.74 14.35
N MET A 17 0.13 6.25 13.13
CA MET A 17 1.31 6.45 12.28
C MET A 17 1.34 7.82 11.56
N ILE A 18 0.54 8.79 12.00
CA ILE A 18 0.53 10.13 11.42
C ILE A 18 1.94 10.76 11.54
N GLY A 19 2.47 11.22 10.40
CA GLY A 19 3.83 11.78 10.33
C GLY A 19 4.96 10.75 10.46
N ARG A 20 4.65 9.45 10.39
CA ARG A 20 5.64 8.36 10.41
C ARG A 20 5.41 7.41 9.25
N LEU A 21 6.48 6.95 8.64
CA LEU A 21 6.48 5.91 7.62
C LEU A 21 7.04 4.63 8.22
N LEU A 22 6.28 3.54 8.13
CA LEU A 22 6.77 2.21 8.48
C LEU A 22 7.35 1.54 7.23
N LEU A 23 8.59 1.09 7.35
CA LEU A 23 9.27 0.26 6.37
C LEU A 23 9.29 -1.17 6.87
N TYR A 24 8.75 -2.08 6.09
CA TYR A 24 8.79 -3.52 6.32
C TYR A 24 9.74 -4.17 5.31
N ASP A 25 10.83 -4.74 5.81
CA ASP A 25 11.74 -5.58 5.02
C ASP A 25 11.31 -7.04 5.22
N ALA A 26 10.68 -7.61 4.20
CA ALA A 26 10.15 -8.97 4.24
C ALA A 26 11.25 -10.03 4.23
N MET A 27 12.39 -9.79 3.59
CA MET A 27 13.48 -10.76 3.53
C MET A 27 14.16 -10.90 4.89
N LYS A 28 14.30 -9.79 5.62
CA LYS A 28 14.92 -9.76 6.94
C LYS A 28 13.91 -9.83 8.08
N MET A 29 12.61 -9.88 7.77
CA MET A 29 11.52 -9.82 8.75
C MET A 29 11.69 -8.68 9.76
N SER A 30 12.01 -7.48 9.27
CA SER A 30 12.35 -6.33 10.11
C SER A 30 11.47 -5.13 9.84
N PHE A 31 11.31 -4.29 10.87
CA PHE A 31 10.50 -3.08 10.83
C PHE A 31 11.36 -1.88 11.20
N ARG A 32 11.20 -0.80 10.44
CA ARG A 32 11.86 0.48 10.71
C ARG A 32 10.88 1.62 10.55
N GLU A 33 10.84 2.51 11.53
CA GLU A 33 10.07 3.74 11.43
C GLU A 33 10.96 4.92 11.00
N VAL A 34 10.41 5.77 10.14
CA VAL A 34 11.03 7.02 9.71
C VAL A 34 10.05 8.17 9.95
N LYS A 35 10.50 9.24 10.61
CA LYS A 35 9.68 10.44 10.80
C LYS A 35 9.62 11.22 9.49
N VAL A 36 8.41 11.54 9.05
CA VAL A 36 8.15 12.34 7.84
C VAL A 36 7.57 13.67 8.27
N ARG A 37 8.17 14.77 7.80
CA ARG A 37 7.70 16.13 8.07
C ARG A 37 7.07 16.70 6.81
N ARG A 38 6.05 17.54 6.98
CA ARG A 38 5.49 18.33 5.88
C ARG A 38 6.60 19.20 5.27
N ASN A 39 6.67 19.23 3.95
CA ASN A 39 7.53 20.17 3.23
C ASN A 39 6.80 21.51 3.10
N PRO A 40 7.30 22.62 3.69
CA PRO A 40 6.70 23.95 3.53
C PRO A 40 6.65 24.43 2.08
N GLU A 41 7.57 23.96 1.24
CA GLU A 41 7.66 24.30 -0.18
C GLU A 41 6.88 23.32 -1.08
N CYS A 42 6.03 22.46 -0.53
CA CYS A 42 5.26 21.52 -1.32
C CYS A 42 4.31 22.25 -2.28
N GLU A 43 4.39 21.95 -3.58
CA GLU A 43 3.54 22.57 -4.61
C GLU A 43 2.04 22.28 -4.43
N LEU A 44 1.69 21.22 -3.69
CA LEU A 44 0.31 20.80 -3.41
C LEU A 44 -0.24 21.35 -2.09
N CYS A 45 0.56 21.26 -1.02
CA CYS A 45 0.12 21.55 0.34
C CYS A 45 1.16 22.35 1.12
N GLY A 46 2.04 23.10 0.45
CA GLY A 46 2.97 24.02 1.09
C GLY A 46 2.29 25.29 1.59
N GLU A 47 3.08 26.28 1.97
CA GLU A 47 2.56 27.62 2.33
C GLU A 47 2.07 28.40 1.11
N ASN A 48 2.68 28.16 -0.06
CA ASN A 48 2.34 28.79 -1.33
C ASN A 48 2.07 27.70 -2.41
N PRO A 49 0.92 27.00 -2.37
CA PRO A 49 0.62 25.94 -3.32
C PRO A 49 0.44 26.48 -4.75
N SER A 50 1.04 25.82 -5.72
CA SER A 50 0.95 26.16 -7.15
C SER A 50 0.04 25.21 -7.93
N VAL A 51 -0.16 23.98 -7.43
CA VAL A 51 -1.07 23.01 -8.02
C VAL A 51 -2.48 23.22 -7.47
N ASN A 52 -3.36 23.75 -8.33
CA ASN A 52 -4.71 24.20 -7.95
C ASN A 52 -5.84 23.45 -8.66
N GLY A 53 -5.52 22.41 -9.44
CA GLY A 53 -6.49 21.67 -10.23
C GLY A 53 -6.03 20.25 -10.50
N LEU A 54 -6.97 19.42 -10.93
CA LEU A 54 -6.71 18.03 -11.31
C LEU A 54 -6.16 17.98 -12.73
N ILE A 55 -5.25 17.05 -12.97
CA ILE A 55 -4.86 16.65 -14.32
C ILE A 55 -5.77 15.51 -14.80
N ASP A 56 -5.97 15.42 -16.12
CA ASP A 56 -6.63 14.26 -16.72
C ASP A 56 -5.68 13.05 -16.62
N TYR A 57 -6.00 12.16 -15.69
CA TYR A 57 -5.21 10.97 -15.41
C TYR A 57 -5.25 9.97 -16.56
N GLN A 58 -6.33 9.93 -17.34
CA GLN A 58 -6.42 9.04 -18.50
C GLN A 58 -5.51 9.54 -19.61
N ALA A 59 -5.48 10.85 -19.85
CA ALA A 59 -4.57 11.48 -20.79
C ALA A 59 -3.09 11.39 -20.36
N PHE A 60 -2.81 11.43 -19.06
CA PHE A 60 -1.43 11.48 -18.53
C PHE A 60 -0.83 10.10 -18.25
N CYS A 61 -1.61 9.18 -17.68
CA CYS A 61 -1.13 7.86 -17.32
C CYS A 61 -1.38 6.80 -18.38
N ASN A 62 -2.34 7.01 -19.30
CA ASN A 62 -2.80 6.11 -20.37
C ASN A 62 -2.30 4.66 -20.25
N VAL A 63 -2.58 4.03 -19.10
CA VAL A 63 -2.34 2.62 -18.90
C VAL A 63 -3.55 1.94 -19.52
N PRO A 64 -3.38 1.11 -20.57
CA PRO A 64 -4.49 0.32 -21.05
C PRO A 64 -4.96 -0.54 -19.90
N LEU A 65 -6.16 -0.25 -19.38
CA LEU A 65 -6.87 -1.21 -18.56
C LEU A 65 -7.39 -2.22 -19.57
N GLU A 66 -6.76 -3.40 -19.59
CA GLU A 66 -7.37 -4.55 -20.26
C GLU A 66 -8.77 -4.74 -19.69
N SER A 67 -9.68 -5.16 -20.57
CA SER A 67 -11.11 -5.26 -20.37
C SER A 67 -11.50 -5.75 -18.98
N GLU A 68 -12.64 -5.24 -18.49
CA GLU A 68 -13.38 -5.82 -17.38
C GLU A 68 -13.89 -7.23 -17.76
N ASP A 69 -12.97 -8.16 -17.98
CA ASP A 69 -13.21 -9.55 -17.71
C ASP A 69 -13.14 -9.65 -16.18
N THR A 70 -14.25 -9.32 -15.52
CA THR A 70 -14.45 -9.75 -14.13
C THR A 70 -14.62 -11.26 -14.17
N ASP A 71 -13.52 -11.98 -14.40
CA ASP A 71 -13.41 -13.34 -13.91
C ASP A 71 -13.64 -13.23 -12.41
N ASP A 72 -14.71 -13.83 -11.91
CA ASP A 72 -14.97 -13.95 -10.48
C ASP A 72 -13.66 -14.39 -9.83
N PHE A 73 -13.10 -13.54 -8.95
CA PHE A 73 -11.81 -13.80 -8.32
C PHE A 73 -11.94 -15.06 -7.45
N ASP A 74 -11.56 -16.21 -8.02
CA ASP A 74 -11.49 -17.48 -7.32
C ASP A 74 -10.15 -17.60 -6.61
N GLY A 75 -10.12 -17.06 -5.38
CA GLY A 75 -8.96 -17.11 -4.49
C GLY A 75 -8.49 -18.53 -4.15
N SER A 76 -9.31 -19.57 -4.38
CA SER A 76 -8.94 -20.95 -4.06
C SER A 76 -7.77 -21.47 -4.91
N SER A 77 -7.62 -20.93 -6.13
CA SER A 77 -6.50 -21.25 -7.02
C SER A 77 -5.14 -20.76 -6.51
N TYR A 78 -5.14 -19.79 -5.58
CA TYR A 78 -3.95 -19.21 -4.97
C TYR A 78 -3.69 -19.71 -3.53
N GLU A 79 -4.53 -20.61 -3.02
CA GLU A 79 -4.31 -21.22 -1.70
C GLU A 79 -3.40 -22.45 -1.82
N MET A 80 -2.38 -22.52 -0.96
CA MET A 80 -1.51 -23.68 -0.85
C MET A 80 -1.30 -24.04 0.62
N THR A 81 -1.51 -25.32 0.96
CA THR A 81 -1.22 -25.79 2.33
C THR A 81 0.28 -25.90 2.55
N PRO A 82 0.77 -25.75 3.81
CA PRO A 82 2.19 -25.96 4.11
C PRO A 82 2.74 -27.33 3.68
N LYS A 83 1.89 -28.37 3.68
CA LYS A 83 2.28 -29.72 3.21
C LYS A 83 2.45 -29.76 1.69
N ALA A 84 1.54 -29.12 0.94
CA ALA A 84 1.63 -29.05 -0.52
C ALA A 84 2.86 -28.23 -0.96
N LEU A 85 3.15 -27.11 -0.29
CA LEU A 85 4.34 -26.31 -0.56
C LEU A 85 5.63 -27.11 -0.33
N LYS A 86 5.69 -27.87 0.77
CA LYS A 86 6.83 -28.72 1.08
C LYS A 86 7.10 -29.74 -0.02
N GLN A 87 6.06 -30.39 -0.55
CA GLN A 87 6.21 -31.39 -1.62
C GLN A 87 6.76 -30.79 -2.92
N VAL A 88 6.36 -29.56 -3.26
CA VAL A 88 6.88 -28.86 -4.44
C VAL A 88 8.37 -28.54 -4.29
N LEU A 89 8.78 -28.01 -3.14
CA LEU A 89 10.19 -27.68 -2.87
C LEU A 89 11.12 -28.89 -2.81
N GLU A 90 10.58 -30.07 -2.49
CA GLU A 90 11.32 -31.34 -2.43
C GLU A 90 11.35 -32.09 -3.77
N SER A 91 10.70 -31.55 -4.82
CA SER A 91 10.60 -32.18 -6.14
C SER A 91 11.61 -31.66 -7.19
N ASP A 92 12.44 -30.70 -6.82
CA ASP A 92 13.66 -30.25 -7.56
C ASP A 92 14.93 -30.92 -6.99
#